data_AF-A0A7Y8WU12-F1
#
_entry.id   AF-A0A7Y8WU12-F1
#
_cell.length_a   1.000
_cell.length_b   1.000
_cell.length_c   1.000
_cell.angle_alpha   90.00
_cell.angle_beta   90.00
_cell.angle_gamma   90.00
#
_symmetry.space_group_name_H-M   'P 1'
#
loop_
_entity.id
_entity.type
_entity.pdbx_description
1 polymer ?
#
loop_
_entity_poly.entity_id
_entity_poly.type
_entity_poly.pdbx_seq_one_letter_code
_entity_poly.pdbx_strand_id
1 'polypeptide(L)'
;MSTTARQWNFFTIGPLCMTAYGIIRLTDPTHGPGLAWSLGHLALLAAVLALVPVIWQLRRWAAAGRGPAARLLAGAATTAGLLGAAAATAQTVIDLVVGFLCADREAMNVMFDGVRSHPGVTAAVYSVGPLLFYVGLVLLTAQLAVLRRISAWRPLVVVAGIAVTAMSLDLLPLGGLLLLLALAPLGRQRRLAAAGAARSRPHG
;
A
#
# COMPACT_ATOMS: atom_id res chain seq x y z
N MET A 1 20.67 5.90 -16.71
CA MET A 1 21.41 5.11 -15.69
C MET A 1 20.44 4.62 -14.61
N SER A 2 20.42 3.30 -14.38
CA SER A 2 19.92 2.51 -13.21
C SER A 2 18.58 2.79 -12.48
N THR A 3 17.54 3.34 -13.11
CA THR A 3 16.20 3.47 -12.48
C THR A 3 15.47 2.15 -12.23
N THR A 4 15.87 1.05 -12.86
CA THR A 4 15.18 -0.23 -12.75
C THR A 4 15.41 -0.91 -11.41
N ALA A 5 16.64 -1.05 -10.91
CA ALA A 5 16.92 -1.81 -9.68
C ALA A 5 16.18 -1.27 -8.43
N ARG A 6 15.99 0.05 -8.34
CA ARG A 6 15.34 0.71 -7.20
C ARG A 6 13.81 0.54 -7.19
N GLN A 7 13.17 0.43 -8.36
CA GLN A 7 11.70 0.37 -8.50
C GLN A 7 11.09 -1.00 -8.10
N TRP A 8 11.88 -2.07 -8.10
CA TRP A 8 11.37 -3.43 -7.85
C TRP A 8 11.35 -3.81 -6.37
N ASN A 9 12.18 -3.15 -5.55
CA ASN A 9 12.20 -3.39 -4.11
C ASN A 9 10.87 -2.99 -3.46
N PHE A 10 10.09 -2.10 -4.09
CA PHE A 10 8.83 -1.61 -3.55
C PHE A 10 7.74 -2.68 -3.37
N PHE A 11 7.70 -3.71 -4.23
CA PHE A 11 6.77 -4.85 -4.09
C PHE A 11 7.04 -5.69 -2.82
N THR A 12 8.22 -5.52 -2.23
CA THR A 12 8.67 -6.21 -1.02
C THR A 12 8.70 -5.25 0.18
N ILE A 13 9.27 -4.05 0.00
CA ILE A 13 9.40 -3.02 1.05
C ILE A 13 8.03 -2.65 1.61
N GLY A 14 7.04 -2.35 0.74
CA GLY A 14 5.71 -1.94 1.20
C GLY A 14 5.09 -2.94 2.18
N PRO A 15 4.90 -4.20 1.75
CA PRO A 15 4.38 -5.25 2.63
C PRO A 15 5.23 -5.51 3.88
N LEU A 16 6.57 -5.49 3.79
CA LEU A 16 7.45 -5.67 4.96
C LEU A 16 7.32 -4.53 5.97
N CYS A 17 7.24 -3.28 5.51
CA CYS A 17 7.03 -2.13 6.37
C CYS A 17 5.66 -2.18 7.05
N MET A 18 4.62 -2.66 6.34
CA MET A 18 3.30 -2.91 6.92
C MET A 18 3.34 -4.01 7.97
N THR A 19 4.07 -5.11 7.72
CA THR A 19 4.30 -6.16 8.72
C THR A 19 5.03 -5.60 9.94
N ALA A 20 6.07 -4.79 9.74
CA ALA A 20 6.83 -4.16 10.81
C ALA A 20 5.95 -3.23 11.67
N TYR A 21 5.09 -2.41 11.05
CA TYR A 21 4.11 -1.61 11.77
C TYR A 21 3.21 -2.47 12.66
N GLY A 22 2.65 -3.55 12.11
CA GLY A 22 1.82 -4.48 12.87
C GLY A 22 2.55 -5.11 14.06
N ILE A 23 3.82 -5.51 13.88
CA ILE A 23 4.63 -6.09 14.95
C ILE A 23 4.88 -5.07 16.06
N ILE A 24 5.28 -3.85 15.70
CA ILE A 24 5.52 -2.77 16.68
C ILE A 24 4.23 -2.47 17.45
N ARG A 25 3.10 -2.40 16.75
CA ARG A 25 1.77 -2.18 17.34
C ARG A 25 1.43 -3.26 18.37
N LEU A 26 1.67 -4.54 18.07
CA LEU A 26 1.41 -5.63 19.02
C LEU A 26 2.25 -5.52 20.30
N THR A 27 3.40 -4.85 20.25
CA THR A 27 4.26 -4.62 21.42
C THR A 27 3.93 -3.35 22.20
N ASP A 28 2.97 -2.55 21.73
CA ASP A 28 2.57 -1.28 22.32
C ASP A 28 1.17 -1.36 22.94
N PRO A 29 1.03 -1.78 24.21
CA PRO A 29 -0.28 -1.99 24.83
C PRO A 29 -1.05 -0.68 25.04
N THR A 30 -0.36 0.42 25.31
CA THR A 30 -1.00 1.72 25.60
C THR A 30 -1.42 2.42 24.32
N HIS A 31 -0.76 2.10 23.20
CA HIS A 31 -0.90 2.82 21.93
C HIS A 31 -0.74 4.34 22.12
N GLY A 32 0.00 4.76 23.15
CA GLY A 32 0.19 6.17 23.51
C GLY A 32 1.32 6.83 22.73
N PRO A 33 1.59 8.12 22.98
CA PRO A 33 2.71 8.79 22.33
C PRO A 33 4.04 8.17 22.81
N GLY A 34 5.04 8.11 21.93
CA GLY A 34 6.35 7.53 22.26
C GLY A 34 7.03 6.79 21.11
N LEU A 35 8.12 6.08 21.42
CA LEU A 35 8.95 5.40 20.40
C LEU A 35 8.19 4.35 19.60
N ALA A 36 7.37 3.52 20.24
CA ALA A 36 6.61 2.47 19.55
C ALA A 36 5.60 3.07 18.58
N TRP A 37 4.81 4.06 19.03
CA TRP A 37 3.91 4.82 18.17
C TRP A 37 4.62 5.46 16.98
N SER A 38 5.70 6.21 17.22
CA SER A 38 6.40 6.93 16.15
C SER A 38 7.09 5.99 15.16
N LEU A 39 7.79 4.95 15.62
CA LEU A 39 8.41 3.96 14.74
C LEU A 39 7.36 3.17 13.95
N GLY A 40 6.25 2.83 14.60
CA GLY A 40 5.12 2.17 13.96
C GLY A 40 4.55 3.01 12.80
N HIS A 41 4.22 4.27 13.06
CA HIS A 41 3.66 5.14 12.03
C HIS A 41 4.68 5.55 10.96
N LEU A 42 5.98 5.63 11.28
CA LEU A 42 7.03 5.76 10.26
C LEU A 42 7.10 4.52 9.35
N ALA A 43 6.98 3.32 9.91
CA ALA A 43 6.90 2.09 9.13
C ALA A 43 5.63 2.06 8.25
N LEU A 44 4.48 2.46 8.79
CA LEU A 44 3.23 2.58 8.03
C LEU A 44 3.37 3.60 6.89
N LEU A 45 3.95 4.77 7.14
CA LEU A 45 4.19 5.80 6.14
C LEU A 45 5.11 5.27 5.02
N ALA A 46 6.20 4.61 5.39
CA ALA A 46 7.10 3.97 4.43
C ALA A 46 6.37 2.90 3.60
N ALA A 47 5.46 2.14 4.22
CA ALA A 47 4.66 1.14 3.52
C ALA A 47 3.76 1.77 2.44
N VAL A 48 2.99 2.79 2.81
CA VAL A 48 2.08 3.50 1.89
C VAL A 48 2.86 4.13 0.73
N LEU A 49 3.96 4.84 1.04
CA LEU A 49 4.78 5.49 0.02
C LEU A 49 5.47 4.49 -0.91
N ALA A 50 5.89 3.33 -0.40
CA ALA A 50 6.44 2.26 -1.23
C ALA A 50 5.37 1.63 -2.14
N LEU A 51 4.10 1.63 -1.77
CA LEU A 51 3.03 1.06 -2.59
C LEU A 51 2.56 1.99 -3.73
N VAL A 52 2.83 3.29 -3.65
CA VAL A 52 2.54 4.24 -4.75
C VAL A 52 3.18 3.83 -6.09
N PRO A 53 4.51 3.57 -6.19
CA PRO A 53 5.11 3.11 -7.43
C PRO A 53 4.61 1.72 -7.87
N VAL A 54 4.17 0.87 -6.93
CA VAL A 54 3.53 -0.42 -7.24
C VAL A 54 2.23 -0.20 -8.01
N ILE A 55 1.35 0.70 -7.56
CA ILE A 55 0.10 1.06 -8.26
C ILE A 55 0.39 1.54 -9.68
N TRP A 56 1.34 2.45 -9.86
CA TRP A 56 1.75 2.93 -11.18
C TRP A 56 2.26 1.81 -12.09
N GLN A 57 3.01 0.87 -11.53
CA GLN A 57 3.57 -0.22 -12.32
C GLN A 57 2.51 -1.25 -12.72
N LEU A 58 1.58 -1.58 -11.82
CA LEU A 58 0.44 -2.43 -12.13
C LEU A 58 -0.44 -1.80 -13.23
N ARG A 59 -0.69 -0.49 -13.17
CA ARG A 59 -1.38 0.26 -14.24
C ARG A 59 -0.73 0.05 -15.59
N ARG A 60 0.59 0.25 -15.67
CA ARG A 60 1.35 0.13 -16.91
C ARG A 60 1.21 -1.28 -17.49
N TRP A 61 1.23 -2.30 -16.65
CA TRP A 61 1.07 -3.69 -17.09
C TRP A 61 -0.36 -4.01 -17.53
N ALA A 62 -1.36 -3.48 -16.83
CA ALA A 62 -2.76 -3.67 -17.16
C ALA A 62 -3.13 -2.99 -18.49
N ALA A 63 -2.56 -1.81 -18.78
CA ALA A 63 -2.81 -1.04 -19.99
C ALA A 63 -1.99 -1.46 -21.23
N ALA A 64 -0.89 -2.20 -21.04
CA ALA A 64 0.05 -2.53 -22.12
C ALA A 64 -0.59 -3.38 -23.23
N GLY A 65 -0.58 -2.85 -24.46
CA GLY A 65 -1.13 -3.51 -25.64
C GLY A 65 -2.66 -3.68 -25.61
N ARG A 66 -3.38 -2.87 -24.83
CA ARG A 66 -4.84 -2.98 -24.67
C ARG A 66 -5.60 -1.81 -25.31
N GLY A 67 -6.86 -2.09 -25.67
CA GLY A 67 -7.82 -1.11 -26.19
C GLY A 67 -8.33 -0.11 -25.14
N PRO A 68 -9.14 0.88 -25.57
CA PRO A 68 -9.52 2.04 -24.75
C PRO A 68 -10.19 1.70 -23.42
N ALA A 69 -11.14 0.76 -23.41
CA ALA A 69 -11.87 0.39 -22.19
C ALA A 69 -10.96 -0.16 -21.07
N ALA A 70 -10.01 -1.03 -21.42
CA ALA A 70 -9.06 -1.58 -20.46
C ALA A 70 -8.09 -0.50 -19.92
N ARG A 71 -7.74 0.48 -20.75
CA ARG A 71 -6.92 1.64 -20.33
C ARG A 71 -7.70 2.56 -19.40
N LEU A 72 -8.99 2.77 -19.65
CA LEU A 72 -9.88 3.53 -18.79
C LEU A 72 -10.01 2.89 -17.42
N LEU A 73 -10.31 1.58 -17.36
CA LEU A 73 -10.39 0.83 -16.11
C LEU A 73 -9.09 0.91 -15.31
N ALA A 74 -7.94 0.68 -15.97
CA ALA A 74 -6.64 0.80 -15.32
C ALA A 74 -6.38 2.23 -14.80
N GLY A 75 -6.81 3.26 -15.55
CA GLY A 75 -6.73 4.66 -15.14
C GLY A 75 -7.59 4.98 -13.91
N ALA A 76 -8.85 4.55 -13.91
CA ALA A 76 -9.76 4.74 -12.78
C ALA A 76 -9.27 4.03 -11.52
N ALA A 77 -8.85 2.77 -11.65
CA ALA A 77 -8.28 2.00 -10.55
C ALA A 77 -7.00 2.63 -9.98
N THR A 78 -6.13 3.15 -10.84
CA THR A 78 -4.93 3.90 -10.40
C THR A 78 -5.32 5.17 -9.65
N THR A 79 -6.29 5.92 -10.17
CA THR A 79 -6.75 7.17 -9.56
C THR A 79 -7.31 6.92 -8.16
N ALA A 80 -8.19 5.92 -8.01
CA ALA A 80 -8.67 5.48 -6.70
C ALA A 80 -7.51 5.08 -5.78
N GLY A 81 -6.59 4.24 -6.29
CA GLY A 81 -5.42 3.79 -5.54
C GLY A 81 -4.55 4.94 -5.01
N LEU A 82 -4.31 5.96 -5.83
CA LEU A 82 -3.48 7.12 -5.47
C LEU A 82 -4.21 8.09 -4.53
N LEU A 83 -5.51 8.31 -4.72
CA LEU A 83 -6.32 9.10 -3.79
C LEU A 83 -6.34 8.45 -2.40
N GLY A 84 -6.48 7.12 -2.34
CA GLY A 84 -6.41 6.42 -1.07
C GLY A 84 -5.02 6.40 -0.44
N ALA A 85 -3.96 6.30 -1.25
CA ALA A 85 -2.60 6.46 -0.75
C ALA A 85 -2.36 7.86 -0.18
N ALA A 86 -2.90 8.91 -0.82
CA ALA A 86 -2.82 10.28 -0.33
C ALA A 86 -3.57 10.45 1.00
N ALA A 87 -4.78 9.90 1.10
CA ALA A 87 -5.56 9.90 2.34
C ALA A 87 -4.86 9.15 3.47
N ALA A 88 -4.36 7.94 3.23
CA ALA A 88 -3.61 7.16 4.21
C ALA A 88 -2.30 7.84 4.63
N THR A 89 -1.63 8.52 3.69
CA THR A 89 -0.44 9.34 3.99
C THR A 89 -0.81 10.50 4.91
N ALA A 90 -1.88 11.23 4.59
CA ALA A 90 -2.37 12.33 5.43
C ALA A 90 -2.72 11.83 6.84
N GLN A 91 -3.45 10.71 6.95
CA GLN A 91 -3.79 10.09 8.22
C GLN A 91 -2.53 9.77 9.03
N THR A 92 -1.57 9.07 8.42
CA THR A 92 -0.34 8.65 9.10
C THR A 92 0.54 9.84 9.51
N VAL A 93 0.56 10.91 8.72
CA VAL A 93 1.26 12.15 9.08
C VAL A 93 0.59 12.84 10.27
N ILE A 94 -0.75 12.90 10.30
CA ILE A 94 -1.47 13.41 11.47
C ILE A 94 -1.15 12.54 12.70
N ASP A 95 -1.19 11.21 12.55
CA ASP A 95 -0.88 10.28 13.64
C ASP A 95 0.52 10.53 14.21
N LEU A 96 1.53 10.77 13.34
CA LEU A 96 2.88 11.15 13.76
C LEU A 96 2.92 12.50 14.48
N VAL A 97 2.32 13.54 13.90
CA VAL A 97 2.31 14.88 14.48
C VAL A 97 1.63 14.87 15.86
N VAL A 98 0.46 14.25 15.97
CA VAL A 98 -0.26 14.09 17.25
C VAL A 98 0.60 13.33 18.26
N GLY A 99 1.24 12.23 17.84
CA GLY A 99 2.13 11.45 18.70
C GLY A 99 3.38 12.20 19.18
N PHE A 100 3.88 13.17 18.42
CA PHE A 100 5.00 14.02 18.84
C PHE A 100 4.57 15.20 19.72
N LEU A 101 3.33 15.68 19.58
CA LEU A 101 2.84 16.85 20.31
C LEU A 101 2.21 16.53 21.66
N CYS A 102 1.79 15.28 21.88
CA CYS A 102 1.05 14.89 23.09
C CYS A 102 1.95 14.17 24.10
N ALA A 103 1.72 14.45 25.39
CA ALA A 103 2.44 13.79 26.49
C ALA A 103 1.87 12.41 26.84
N ASP A 104 0.58 12.19 26.60
CA ASP A 104 -0.13 10.96 26.93
C ASP A 104 -1.27 10.68 25.94
N ARG A 105 -1.94 9.54 26.14
CA ARG A 105 -3.02 9.06 25.29
C ARG A 105 -4.29 9.91 25.39
N GLU A 106 -4.53 10.55 26.53
CA GLU A 106 -5.71 11.40 26.73
C GLU A 106 -5.58 12.68 25.89
N ALA A 107 -4.42 13.35 25.95
CA ALA A 107 -4.10 14.49 25.11
C ALA A 107 -4.18 14.16 23.61
N MET A 108 -3.73 12.96 23.20
CA MET A 108 -3.89 12.50 21.80
C MET A 108 -5.35 12.41 21.39
N ASN A 109 -6.22 11.84 22.24
CA ASN A 109 -7.64 11.69 21.91
C ASN A 109 -8.29 13.07 21.70
N VAL A 110 -8.04 14.03 22.59
CA VAL A 110 -8.53 15.41 22.46
C VAL A 110 -8.06 16.05 21.15
N MET A 111 -6.79 15.88 20.80
CA MET A 111 -6.23 16.44 19.56
C MET A 111 -6.81 15.76 18.31
N PHE A 112 -6.97 14.43 18.32
CA PHE A 112 -7.61 13.71 17.23
C PHE A 112 -9.07 14.12 17.04
N ASP A 113 -9.82 14.31 18.12
CA ASP A 113 -11.21 14.77 18.06
C ASP A 113 -11.28 16.16 17.45
N GLY A 114 -10.36 17.06 17.83
CA GLY A 114 -10.20 18.36 17.18
C GLY A 114 -9.96 18.25 15.68
N VAL A 115 -9.02 17.39 15.23
CA VAL A 115 -8.78 17.16 13.81
C VAL A 115 -10.02 16.61 13.10
N ARG A 116 -10.65 15.57 13.65
CA ARG A 116 -11.80 14.86 13.07
C ARG A 116 -13.09 15.68 13.04
N SER A 117 -13.18 16.71 13.89
CA SER A 117 -14.33 17.63 13.93
C SER A 117 -14.47 18.50 12.66
N HIS A 118 -13.39 18.63 11.88
CA HIS A 118 -13.42 19.40 10.64
C HIS A 118 -14.29 18.69 9.57
N PRO A 119 -15.19 19.42 8.88
CA PRO A 119 -16.07 18.84 7.88
C PRO A 119 -15.31 18.02 6.82
N GLY A 120 -15.74 16.78 6.63
CA GLY A 120 -15.18 15.88 5.61
C GLY A 120 -13.86 15.19 5.99
N VAL A 121 -13.14 15.61 7.04
CA VAL A 121 -11.85 14.98 7.43
C VAL A 121 -12.03 13.52 7.81
N THR A 122 -13.05 13.20 8.61
CA THR A 122 -13.32 11.81 8.98
C THR A 122 -13.60 10.93 7.76
N ALA A 123 -14.39 11.43 6.80
CA ALA A 123 -14.68 10.72 5.55
C ALA A 123 -13.43 10.56 4.67
N ALA A 124 -12.71 11.66 4.43
CA ALA A 124 -11.63 11.73 3.46
C ALA A 124 -10.31 11.16 3.97
N VAL A 125 -10.04 11.21 5.27
CA VAL A 125 -8.73 10.87 5.85
C VAL A 125 -8.79 9.63 6.74
N TYR A 126 -9.87 9.43 7.50
CA TYR A 126 -9.95 8.36 8.50
C TYR A 126 -10.87 7.18 8.13
N SER A 127 -11.62 7.26 7.02
CA SER A 127 -12.56 6.20 6.64
C SER A 127 -12.56 5.90 5.14
N VAL A 128 -13.39 6.58 4.33
CA VAL A 128 -13.59 6.26 2.91
C VAL A 128 -12.32 6.47 2.09
N GLY A 129 -11.60 7.57 2.32
CA GLY A 129 -10.41 7.91 1.55
C GLY A 129 -9.37 6.79 1.52
N PRO A 130 -8.83 6.33 2.68
CA PRO A 130 -7.85 5.25 2.72
C PRO A 130 -8.34 3.96 2.04
N LEU A 131 -9.63 3.62 2.11
CA LEU A 131 -10.19 2.42 1.46
C LEU A 131 -10.03 2.42 -0.06
N LEU A 132 -9.97 3.60 -0.69
CA LEU A 132 -9.75 3.72 -2.14
C LEU A 132 -8.40 3.12 -2.56
N PHE A 133 -7.41 3.07 -1.66
CA PHE A 133 -6.12 2.44 -1.90
C PHE A 133 -6.32 0.94 -2.21
N TYR A 134 -7.07 0.25 -1.35
CA TYR A 134 -7.37 -1.16 -1.49
C TYR A 134 -8.22 -1.44 -2.72
N VAL A 135 -9.21 -0.58 -3.01
CA VAL A 135 -10.02 -0.68 -4.24
C VAL A 135 -9.13 -0.62 -5.48
N GLY A 136 -8.23 0.36 -5.57
CA GLY A 136 -7.31 0.49 -6.69
C GLY A 136 -6.39 -0.72 -6.85
N LEU A 137 -5.83 -1.22 -5.74
CA LEU A 137 -4.96 -2.39 -5.73
C LEU A 137 -5.69 -3.67 -6.19
N VAL A 138 -6.90 -3.91 -5.67
CA VAL A 138 -7.71 -5.08 -6.03
C VAL A 138 -8.11 -5.00 -7.50
N LEU A 139 -8.59 -3.85 -7.98
CA LEU A 139 -9.00 -3.69 -9.39
C LEU A 139 -7.83 -3.93 -10.35
N LEU A 140 -6.64 -3.39 -10.06
CA LEU A 140 -5.47 -3.58 -10.91
C LEU A 140 -4.97 -5.03 -10.91
N THR A 141 -4.95 -5.70 -9.75
CA THR A 141 -4.53 -7.10 -9.65
C THR A 141 -5.56 -8.05 -10.26
N ALA A 142 -6.86 -7.80 -10.06
CA ALA A 142 -7.94 -8.54 -10.70
C ALA A 142 -7.90 -8.37 -12.22
N GLN A 143 -7.72 -7.15 -12.73
CA GLN A 143 -7.56 -6.89 -14.16
C GLN A 143 -6.38 -7.70 -14.71
N LEU A 144 -5.22 -7.69 -14.07
CA LEU A 144 -4.07 -8.50 -14.49
C LEU A 144 -4.36 -10.01 -14.49
N ALA A 145 -5.16 -10.51 -13.55
CA ALA A 145 -5.56 -11.91 -13.46
C ALA A 145 -6.53 -12.30 -14.59
N VAL A 146 -7.56 -11.49 -14.85
CA VAL A 146 -8.49 -11.65 -15.98
C VAL A 146 -7.71 -11.64 -17.30
N LEU A 147 -6.72 -10.77 -17.39
CA LEU A 147 -5.81 -10.67 -18.53
C LEU A 147 -4.78 -11.82 -18.61
N ARG A 148 -4.83 -12.79 -17.69
CA ARG A 148 -3.92 -13.93 -17.56
C ARG A 148 -2.44 -13.54 -17.51
N ARG A 149 -2.13 -12.34 -16.99
CA ARG A 149 -0.76 -11.86 -16.78
C ARG A 149 -0.20 -12.31 -15.43
N ILE A 150 -1.08 -12.63 -14.50
CA ILE A 150 -0.78 -13.15 -13.17
C ILE A 150 -1.76 -14.28 -12.85
N SER A 151 -1.43 -15.14 -11.90
CA SER A 151 -2.35 -16.20 -11.47
C SER A 151 -3.51 -15.64 -10.64
N ALA A 152 -4.70 -16.22 -10.80
CA ALA A 152 -5.94 -15.76 -10.15
C ALA A 152 -5.93 -15.86 -8.62
N TRP A 153 -5.06 -16.70 -8.03
CA TRP A 153 -4.93 -16.75 -6.57
C TRP A 153 -4.35 -15.45 -5.98
N ARG A 154 -3.57 -14.68 -6.75
CA ARG A 154 -2.91 -13.45 -6.24
C ARG A 154 -3.90 -12.37 -5.81
N PRO A 155 -4.88 -11.93 -6.64
CA PRO A 155 -5.90 -11.00 -6.17
C PRO A 155 -6.74 -11.56 -5.01
N LEU A 156 -6.97 -12.89 -4.95
CA LEU A 156 -7.64 -13.51 -3.80
C LEU A 156 -6.82 -13.36 -2.51
N VAL A 157 -5.51 -13.56 -2.58
CA VAL A 157 -4.60 -13.35 -1.43
C VAL A 157 -4.51 -11.87 -1.04
N VAL A 158 -4.58 -10.94 -2.00
CA VAL A 158 -4.70 -9.50 -1.70
C VAL A 158 -5.99 -9.22 -0.93
N VAL A 159 -7.13 -9.72 -1.40
CA VAL A 159 -8.42 -9.56 -0.73
C VAL A 159 -8.40 -10.20 0.67
N ALA A 160 -7.80 -11.39 0.81
CA ALA A 160 -7.64 -12.03 2.11
C ALA A 160 -6.79 -11.19 3.08
N GLY A 161 -5.67 -10.62 2.60
CA GLY A 161 -4.84 -9.70 3.38
C GLY A 161 -5.62 -8.49 3.86
N ILE A 162 -6.42 -7.88 2.99
CA ILE A 162 -7.28 -6.73 3.32
C ILE A 162 -8.34 -7.13 4.36
N ALA A 163 -9.03 -8.24 4.14
CA ALA A 163 -10.09 -8.72 5.02
C ALA A 163 -9.55 -9.00 6.44
N VAL A 164 -8.40 -9.68 6.54
CA VAL A 164 -7.74 -9.94 7.82
C VAL A 164 -7.41 -8.63 8.56
N THR A 165 -6.90 -7.61 7.87
CA THR A 165 -6.61 -6.31 8.49
C THR A 165 -7.86 -5.52 8.88
N ALA A 166 -8.97 -5.73 8.16
CA ALA A 166 -10.25 -5.10 8.47
C ALA A 166 -10.92 -5.74 9.70
N MET A 167 -10.65 -7.01 9.97
CA MET A 167 -11.15 -7.70 11.18
C MET A 167 -10.46 -7.19 12.45
N SER A 168 -9.14 -6.97 12.39
CA SER A 168 -8.40 -6.36 13.48
C SER A 168 -7.07 -5.79 12.98
N LEU A 169 -6.71 -4.62 13.49
CA LEU A 169 -5.39 -4.03 13.25
C LEU A 169 -4.27 -4.87 13.89
N ASP A 170 -4.56 -5.71 14.87
CA ASP A 170 -3.57 -6.63 15.46
C ASP A 170 -3.14 -7.72 14.46
N LEU A 171 -3.94 -7.93 13.41
CA LEU A 171 -3.65 -8.87 12.32
C LEU A 171 -2.88 -8.21 11.15
N LEU A 172 -2.44 -6.96 11.31
CA LEU A 172 -1.55 -6.28 10.35
C LEU A 172 -0.30 -7.06 9.96
N PRO A 173 0.39 -7.79 10.87
CA PRO A 173 1.52 -8.63 10.47
C PRO A 173 1.13 -9.67 9.44
N LEU A 174 0.00 -10.36 9.66
CA LEU A 174 -0.52 -11.37 8.74
C LEU A 174 -0.98 -10.74 7.43
N GLY A 175 -1.69 -9.61 7.49
CA GLY A 175 -2.08 -8.83 6.31
C GLY A 175 -0.89 -8.43 5.44
N GLY A 176 0.17 -7.90 6.06
CA GLY A 176 1.42 -7.55 5.38
C GLY A 176 2.10 -8.77 4.75
N LEU A 177 2.13 -9.92 5.43
CA LEU A 177 2.69 -11.16 4.87
C LEU A 177 1.87 -11.70 3.69
N LEU A 178 0.54 -11.59 3.73
CA LEU A 178 -0.33 -11.97 2.62
C LEU A 178 -0.11 -11.05 1.41
N LEU A 179 -0.01 -9.74 1.62
CA LEU A 179 0.36 -8.81 0.56
C LEU A 179 1.76 -9.10 0.00
N LEU A 180 2.72 -9.46 0.86
CA LEU A 180 4.06 -9.85 0.43
C LEU A 180 4.02 -11.09 -0.47
N LEU A 181 3.26 -12.11 -0.07
CA LEU A 181 3.07 -13.35 -0.83
C LEU A 181 2.45 -13.07 -2.21
N ALA A 182 1.46 -12.19 -2.28
CA ALA A 182 0.79 -11.84 -3.52
C ALA A 182 1.67 -10.99 -4.47
N LEU A 183 2.44 -10.05 -3.91
CA LEU A 183 3.08 -8.97 -4.68
C LEU A 183 4.57 -9.21 -4.96
N ALA A 184 5.36 -9.70 -4.00
CA ALA A 184 6.82 -9.82 -4.17
C ALA A 184 7.25 -10.65 -5.41
N PRO A 185 6.60 -11.77 -5.75
CA PRO A 185 6.97 -12.54 -6.94
C PRO A 185 6.79 -11.78 -8.26
N LEU A 186 5.87 -10.81 -8.32
CA LEU A 186 5.61 -10.01 -9.53
C LEU A 186 6.84 -9.19 -9.93
N GLY A 187 7.49 -8.58 -8.94
CA GLY A 187 8.71 -7.79 -9.18
C GLY A 187 9.87 -8.66 -9.67
N ARG A 188 10.03 -9.86 -9.09
CA ARG A 188 11.08 -10.81 -9.48
C ARG A 188 10.87 -11.36 -10.89
N GLN A 189 9.65 -11.77 -11.23
CA GLN A 189 9.33 -12.35 -12.55
C GLN A 189 9.62 -11.36 -13.69
N ARG A 190 9.34 -10.07 -13.50
CA ARG A 190 9.66 -9.05 -14.51
C ARG A 190 11.13 -8.68 -14.59
N ARG A 191 11.88 -8.72 -13.48
CA ARG A 191 13.35 -8.61 -13.51
C ARG A 191 13.96 -9.65 -14.43
N LEU A 192 13.52 -10.90 -14.29
CA LEU A 192 14.02 -12.01 -15.11
C LEU A 192 13.65 -11.85 -16.59
N ALA A 193 12.41 -11.46 -16.89
CA ALA A 193 11.97 -11.22 -18.26
C ALA A 193 12.74 -10.07 -18.94
N ALA A 194 12.98 -8.96 -18.24
CA ALA A 194 13.73 -7.83 -18.79
C ALA A 194 15.21 -8.16 -19.03
N ALA A 195 15.85 -8.90 -18.12
CA ALA A 195 17.23 -9.36 -18.28
C ALA A 195 17.39 -10.35 -19.46
N GLY A 196 16.39 -11.20 -19.69
CA GLY A 196 16.34 -12.07 -20.87
C GLY A 196 16.28 -11.27 -22.18
N ALA A 197 15.37 -10.29 -22.27
CA ALA A 197 15.19 -9.46 -23.46
C ALA A 197 16.43 -8.61 -23.81
N ALA A 198 17.19 -8.16 -22.82
CA ALA A 198 18.43 -7.41 -23.03
C ALA A 198 19.56 -8.27 -23.61
N ARG A 199 19.65 -9.55 -23.20
CA ARG A 199 20.66 -10.50 -23.72
C ARG A 199 20.38 -10.97 -25.14
N SER A 200 19.13 -10.91 -25.58
CA SER A 200 18.70 -11.33 -26.93
C SER A 200 18.75 -10.22 -27.98
N ARG A 201 19.18 -9.00 -27.63
CA ARG A 201 19.44 -7.94 -28.63
C ARG A 201 20.85 -8.12 -29.17
N PRO A 202 21.05 -8.53 -30.44
CA PRO A 202 22.38 -8.58 -31.03
C PRO A 202 22.99 -7.18 -31.00
N HIS A 203 24.27 -7.09 -30.66
CA HIS A 203 25.07 -5.87 -30.80
C HIS A 203 25.23 -5.59 -32.31
N GLY A 204 24.30 -4.82 -32.86
CA GLY A 204 24.41 -4.19 -34.17
C GLY A 204 25.03 -2.82 -34.04
#